data_AF-A0A2J4ZXB2-F1
#
_entry.id   AF-A0A2J4ZXB2-F1
#
_cell.length_a   1.000
_cell.length_b   1.000
_cell.length_c   1.000
_cell.angle_alpha   90.00
_cell.angle_beta   90.00
_cell.angle_gamma   90.00
#
_symmetry.space_group_name_H-M   'P 1'
#
loop_
_entity.id
_entity.type
_entity.pdbx_description
1 polymer ?
#
loop_
_entity_poly.entity_id
_entity_poly.type
_entity_poly.pdbx_seq_one_letter_code
_entity_poly.pdbx_strand_id
1 'polypeptide(L)' 'MPTSSATKTILTAAHWGPMLVETDGENVISSRGALDTPFPNSLQTAVRDQVHSKTRVRYPMVRKGFLASPE' A
#
# COMPACT_ATOMS: atom_id res chain seq x y z
N MET A 1 -19.49 -2.84 16.87
CA MET A 1 -20.15 -3.51 15.73
C MET A 1 -19.29 -3.26 14.51
N PRO A 2 -18.68 -4.26 13.85
CA PRO A 2 -18.02 -3.99 12.58
C PRO A 2 -19.13 -3.71 11.56
N THR A 3 -19.17 -2.49 11.04
CA THR A 3 -20.02 -2.15 9.90
C THR A 3 -19.65 -3.08 8.77
N SER A 4 -20.62 -3.83 8.23
CA SER A 4 -20.46 -4.63 7.02
C SER A 4 -19.75 -3.79 5.96
N SER A 5 -18.46 -4.05 5.75
CA SER A 5 -17.68 -3.18 4.89
C SER A 5 -17.84 -3.64 3.46
N ALA A 6 -18.78 -3.00 2.77
CA ALA A 6 -18.90 -3.16 1.33
C ALA A 6 -17.55 -2.78 0.69
N THR A 7 -17.02 -3.66 -0.15
CA THR A 7 -15.84 -3.37 -0.96
C THR A 7 -16.09 -2.12 -1.80
N LYS A 8 -15.14 -1.18 -1.73
CA LYS A 8 -15.16 0.08 -2.48
C LYS A 8 -13.98 0.12 -3.43
N THR A 9 -14.16 0.82 -4.54
CA THR A 9 -13.09 1.09 -5.50
C THR A 9 -12.70 2.55 -5.41
N ILE A 10 -11.43 2.82 -5.14
CA ILE A 10 -10.86 4.17 -4.98
C ILE A 10 -9.93 4.47 -6.16
N LEU A 11 -10.17 5.60 -6.84
CA LEU A 11 -9.25 6.13 -7.84
C LEU A 11 -8.14 6.93 -7.15
N THR A 12 -6.89 6.57 -7.39
CA THR A 12 -5.70 7.23 -6.84
C THR A 12 -4.50 7.09 -7.80
N ALA A 13 -3.30 7.48 -7.40
CA ALA A 13 -2.10 7.43 -8.25
C ALA A 13 -0.81 7.17 -7.45
N ALA A 14 0.21 6.69 -8.17
CA ALA A 14 1.59 6.55 -7.70
C ALA A 14 2.56 6.87 -8.85
N HIS A 15 3.87 6.71 -8.63
CA HIS A 15 4.89 6.95 -9.66
C HIS A 15 4.69 6.12 -10.95
N TRP A 16 4.00 4.99 -10.87
CA TRP A 16 3.66 4.12 -12.00
C TRP A 16 2.27 4.39 -12.60
N GLY A 17 1.70 5.56 -12.31
CA GLY A 17 0.48 6.07 -12.95
C GLY A 17 -0.80 5.94 -12.10
N PRO A 18 -1.95 6.32 -12.68
CA PRO A 18 -3.25 6.26 -12.01
C PRO A 18 -3.76 4.83 -11.89
N MET A 19 -4.41 4.53 -10.76
CA MET A 19 -4.83 3.20 -10.38
C MET A 19 -6.16 3.19 -9.63
N LEU A 20 -6.89 2.10 -9.81
CA LEU A 20 -8.08 1.77 -9.05
C LEU A 20 -7.71 0.74 -8.00
N VAL A 21 -7.98 1.05 -6.73
CA VAL A 21 -7.67 0.21 -5.57
C VAL A 21 -8.97 -0.26 -4.93
N GLU A 22 -9.13 -1.56 -4.79
CA GLU A 22 -10.25 -2.15 -4.07
C GLU A 22 -9.92 -2.29 -2.58
N THR A 23 -10.84 -1.86 -1.72
CA THR A 23 -10.65 -1.88 -0.27
C THR A 23 -11.97 -2.11 0.47
N ASP A 24 -11.92 -2.79 1.60
CA ASP A 24 -12.99 -2.87 2.60
C ASP A 24 -12.86 -1.73 3.64
N GLY A 25 -12.17 -0.64 3.33
CA GLY A 25 -11.99 0.47 4.25
C GLY A 25 -10.99 0.24 5.38
N GLU A 26 -10.56 -1.01 5.63
CA GLU A 26 -9.49 -1.34 6.58
C GLU A 26 -8.23 -1.84 5.85
N ASN A 27 -8.42 -2.63 4.79
CA ASN A 27 -7.38 -3.29 4.04
C ASN A 27 -7.49 -2.99 2.55
N VAL A 28 -6.33 -2.82 1.91
CA VAL A 28 -6.20 -2.97 0.46
C VAL A 28 -6.37 -4.44 0.08
N ILE A 29 -7.29 -4.72 -0.83
CA ILE A 29 -7.61 -6.06 -1.34
C ILE A 29 -6.93 -6.30 -2.68
N SER A 30 -7.00 -5.33 -3.61
CA SER A 30 -6.41 -5.46 -4.94
C SER A 30 -6.14 -4.08 -5.55
N SER A 31 -5.35 -4.04 -6.63
CA SER A 31 -5.14 -2.83 -7.43
C SER A 31 -4.96 -3.14 -8.91
N ARG A 32 -5.33 -2.19 -9.76
CA ARG A 32 -5.14 -2.25 -11.22
C ARG A 32 -4.97 -0.86 -11.83
N GLY A 33 -4.48 -0.81 -13.07
CA GLY A 33 -4.44 0.42 -13.86
C GLY A 33 -5.84 1.04 -14.02
N ALA A 34 -5.91 2.37 -13.93
CA ALA A 34 -7.14 3.12 -14.14
C ALA A 34 -7.39 3.48 -15.61
N LEU A 35 -6.34 3.49 -16.43
CA LEU A 35 -6.39 3.84 -17.84
C LEU A 35 -6.13 2.61 -18.70
N ASP A 36 -6.78 2.55 -19.85
CA ASP A 36 -6.45 1.57 -20.87
C ASP A 36 -5.14 2.01 -21.55
N THR A 37 -4.13 1.15 -21.50
CA THR A 37 -2.81 1.43 -22.05
C THR A 37 -2.36 0.26 -22.92
N PRO A 38 -1.67 0.51 -24.06
CA PRO A 38 -1.21 -0.57 -24.94
C PRO A 38 -0.25 -1.56 -24.29
N PHE A 39 0.39 -1.15 -23.18
CA PHE A 39 1.34 -1.96 -22.44
C PHE A 39 0.87 -2.15 -20.99
N PRO A 40 0.79 -3.40 -20.50
CA PRO A 40 0.47 -3.65 -19.11
C PRO A 40 1.63 -3.22 -18.19
N ASN A 41 1.29 -2.60 -17.06
CA ASN A 41 2.27 -2.22 -16.04
C ASN A 41 2.11 -3.10 -14.80
N SER A 42 3.04 -4.04 -14.60
CA SER A 42 3.01 -4.98 -13.48
C SER A 42 3.12 -4.31 -12.10
N LEU A 43 3.63 -3.09 -12.02
CA LEU A 43 3.71 -2.35 -10.75
C LEU A 43 2.33 -1.90 -10.25
N GLN A 44 1.34 -1.78 -11.14
CA GLN A 44 -0.01 -1.34 -10.77
C GLN A 44 -0.82 -2.42 -10.03
N THR A 45 -0.34 -3.67 -9.99
CA THR A 45 -0.98 -4.77 -9.22
C THR A 45 -0.31 -5.04 -7.88
N ALA A 46 0.80 -4.37 -7.57
CA ALA A 46 1.63 -4.67 -6.40
C ALA A 46 1.22 -3.93 -5.10
N VAL A 47 0.18 -3.08 -5.14
CA VAL A 47 -0.13 -2.15 -4.05
C VAL A 47 -0.43 -2.86 -2.74
N ARG A 48 -1.18 -3.97 -2.77
CA ARG A 48 -1.50 -4.74 -1.57
C ARG A 48 -0.23 -5.20 -0.85
N ASP A 49 0.71 -5.77 -1.59
CA ASP A 49 1.95 -6.31 -1.02
C ASP A 49 2.87 -5.18 -0.53
N GLN A 50 2.88 -4.03 -1.20
CA GLN A 50 3.63 -2.86 -0.71
C GLN A 50 3.08 -2.32 0.62
N VAL A 51 1.75 -2.27 0.77
CA VAL A 51 1.11 -1.76 1.99
C VAL A 51 1.27 -2.76 3.14
N HIS A 52 1.05 -4.05 2.88
CA HIS A 52 0.89 -5.11 3.90
C HIS A 52 2.08 -6.07 4.02
N SER A 53 3.21 -5.77 3.38
CA SER A 53 4.42 -6.60 3.50
C SER A 53 4.84 -6.82 4.96
N LYS A 54 5.35 -8.03 5.25
CA LYS A 54 5.96 -8.36 6.54
C LYS A 54 7.17 -7.49 6.89
N THR A 55 7.78 -6.85 5.89
CA THR A 55 8.92 -5.93 6.08
C THR A 55 8.50 -4.49 6.39
N ARG A 56 7.19 -4.20 6.51
CA ARG A 56 6.69 -2.86 6.86
C ARG A 56 7.20 -2.45 8.24
N VAL A 57 7.83 -1.28 8.33
CA VAL A 57 8.28 -0.68 9.59
C VAL A 57 7.07 -0.42 10.48
N ARG A 58 7.03 -1.07 11.66
CA ARG A 58 5.90 -0.97 12.61
C ARG A 58 6.05 0.15 13.63
N TYR A 59 7.28 0.42 14.06
CA TYR A 59 7.56 1.39 15.11
C TYR A 59 8.83 2.18 14.77
N PRO A 60 8.97 3.42 15.26
CA PRO A 60 10.26 4.11 15.27
C PRO A 60 11.31 3.29 16.02
N MET A 61 12.51 3.18 15.47
CA MET A 61 13.60 2.40 16.05
C MET A 61 14.89 3.22 16.03
N VAL A 62 15.77 2.97 17.00
CA VAL A 62 17.10 3.58 17.09
C VAL A 62 18.12 2.47 17.21
N ARG A 63 19.25 2.59 16.51
CA ARG A 63 20.34 1.61 16.59
C ARG A 63 20.93 1.58 18.01
N LYS A 64 21.21 0.39 18.54
CA LYS A 64 21.74 0.21 19.91
C LYS A 64 23.01 1.04 20.17
N GLY A 65 23.92 1.11 19.21
CA GLY A 65 25.17 1.88 19.35
C GLY A 65 24.97 3.39 19.49
N PHE A 66 23.89 3.95 18.93
CA PHE A 66 23.56 5.36 19.12
C PHE A 66 23.04 5.63 20.54
N LEU A 67 22.21 4.72 21.09
CA LEU A 67 21.75 4.83 22.47
C LEU A 67 22.87 4.61 23.50
N ALA A 68 23.89 3.83 23.14
CA ALA A 68 25.04 3.55 23.99
C ALA A 68 26.10 4.68 23.97
N SER A 69 25.99 5.65 23.07
CA SER A 69 26.90 6.79 22.95
C SER A 69 26.09 8.04 22.60
N PRO A 70 25.33 8.60 23.57
CA PRO A 70 24.39 9.70 23.32
C PRO A 70 25.05 11.09 23.23
N GLU A 71 26.39 11.16 23.19
CA GLU A 71 27.16 12.41 23.04
C GLU A 71 27.51 12.71 21.57
#